data_AF-A0A2H0VJK5-F1
#
_entry.id   AF-A0A2H0VJK5-F1
#
_cell.length_a   1.000
_cell.length_b   1.000
_cell.length_c   1.000
_cell.angle_alpha   90.00
_cell.angle_beta   90.00
_cell.angle_gamma   90.00
#
_symmetry.space_group_name_H-M   'P 1'
#
loop_
_entity.id
_entity.type
_entity.pdbx_description
1 polymer ?
#
loop_
_entity_poly.entity_id
_entity_poly.type
_entity_poly.pdbx_seq_one_letter_code
_entity_poly.pdbx_strand_id
1 'polypeptide(L)' 'MIKLRKNDYQELRKGGIAAIDAKILELVADYGKTMMLKMKKELTNLRASSITRIAIAKLKTIRTELKGAK' A
#
# COMPACT_ATOMS: atom_id res chain seq x y z
N MET A 1 -7.48 7.39 -5.66
CA MET A 1 -7.14 6.83 -4.32
C MET A 1 -7.39 5.34 -4.34
N ILE A 2 -6.34 4.52 -4.28
CA ILE A 2 -6.47 3.06 -4.36
C ILE A 2 -6.79 2.53 -2.96
N LYS A 3 -7.98 1.94 -2.79
CA LYS A 3 -8.35 1.21 -1.58
C LYS A 3 -8.28 -0.29 -1.88
N LEU A 4 -7.28 -0.97 -1.32
CA LEU A 4 -7.20 -2.43 -1.42
C LEU A 4 -8.31 -3.08 -0.59
N ARG A 5 -9.11 -3.91 -1.26
CA ARG A 5 -10.13 -4.80 -0.68
C ARG A 5 -9.51 -6.13 -0.26
N LYS A 6 -10.24 -6.91 0.52
CA LYS A 6 -9.78 -8.21 1.04
C LYS A 6 -9.28 -9.15 -0.07
N ASN A 7 -9.99 -9.20 -1.20
CA ASN A 7 -9.59 -10.03 -2.35
C ASN A 7 -8.27 -9.57 -2.97
N ASP A 8 -8.00 -8.26 -3.02
CA ASP A 8 -6.75 -7.75 -3.60
C ASP A 8 -5.53 -8.26 -2.83
N TYR A 9 -5.61 -8.36 -1.50
CA TYR A 9 -4.53 -8.93 -0.68
C TYR A 9 -4.35 -10.44 -0.92
N GLN A 10 -5.43 -11.18 -1.20
CA GLN A 10 -5.34 -12.60 -1.50
C GLN A 10 -4.70 -12.84 -2.87
N GLU A 11 -5.09 -12.08 -3.89
CA GLU A 11 -4.49 -12.15 -5.22
C GLU A 11 -3.00 -11.79 -5.18
N LEU A 12 -2.61 -10.75 -4.44
CA LEU A 12 -1.21 -10.39 -4.25
C LEU A 12 -0.42 -11.47 -3.50
N ARG A 13 -1.05 -12.16 -2.55
CA ARG A 13 -0.43 -13.30 -1.83
C ARG A 13 -0.17 -14.48 -2.78
N LYS A 14 -1.09 -14.77 -3.72
CA LYS A 14 -0.89 -15.78 -4.78
C LYS A 14 0.27 -15.40 -5.73
N GLY A 15 0.41 -14.12 -6.04
CA GLY A 15 1.53 -13.58 -6.84
C GLY A 15 2.88 -13.57 -6.11
N GLY A 16 2.93 -13.93 -4.83
CA GLY A 16 4.15 -14.08 -4.05
C GLY A 16 4.85 -12.76 -3.69
N ILE A 17 6.09 -12.87 -3.22
CA ILE A 17 6.85 -11.73 -2.68
C ILE A 17 7.05 -10.62 -3.71
N ALA A 18 7.31 -10.98 -4.97
CA ALA A 18 7.53 -9.99 -6.04
C ALA A 18 6.29 -9.13 -6.32
N ALA A 19 5.10 -9.74 -6.34
CA ALA A 19 3.84 -9.00 -6.52
C ALA A 19 3.56 -8.07 -5.33
N ILE A 20 3.85 -8.53 -4.10
CA ILE A 20 3.72 -7.72 -2.88
C ILE A 20 4.68 -6.53 -2.91
N ASP A 21 5.94 -6.74 -3.28
CA ASP A 21 6.97 -5.69 -3.33
C ASP A 21 6.64 -4.64 -4.40
N ALA A 22 6.17 -5.07 -5.59
CA ALA A 22 5.68 -4.17 -6.63
C ALA A 22 4.51 -3.30 -6.14
N LYS A 23 3.54 -3.91 -5.44
CA LYS A 23 2.38 -3.15 -4.94
C LYS A 23 2.73 -2.19 -3.81
N ILE A 24 3.68 -2.55 -2.95
CA ILE A 24 4.21 -1.63 -1.92
C ILE A 24 4.83 -0.39 -2.59
N LEU A 25 5.65 -0.57 -3.62
CA LEU A 25 6.29 0.53 -4.34
C LEU A 25 5.26 1.47 -4.98
N GLU A 26 4.24 0.92 -5.64
CA GLU A 26 3.14 1.70 -6.23
C GLU A 26 2.42 2.56 -5.17
N LEU A 27 2.06 1.96 -4.04
CA LEU A 27 1.38 2.69 -2.96
C LEU A 27 2.27 3.73 -2.29
N VAL A 28 3.58 3.49 -2.19
CA VAL A 28 4.54 4.47 -1.67
C VAL A 28 4.64 5.69 -2.59
N ALA A 29 4.68 5.49 -3.91
CA ALA A 29 4.69 6.57 -4.88
C ALA A 29 3.40 7.41 -4.79
N ASP A 30 2.24 6.76 -4.70
CA ASP A 30 0.96 7.43 -4.53
C ASP A 30 0.82 8.17 -3.18
N TYR A 31 1.38 7.59 -2.11
CA TYR A 31 1.47 8.26 -0.82
C TYR A 31 2.35 9.51 -0.90
N GLY A 32 3.48 9.46 -1.61
CA GLY A 32 4.34 10.61 -1.86
C GLY A 32 3.63 11.76 -2.57
N LYS A 33 2.86 11.46 -3.63
CA LYS A 33 2.02 12.45 -4.33
C LYS A 33 0.98 13.07 -3.39
N THR A 34 0.33 12.23 -2.57
CA THR A 34 -0.67 12.69 -1.59
C THR A 34 -0.05 13.61 -0.54
N MET A 35 1.16 13.30 -0.06
CA MET A 35 1.88 14.14 0.89
C MET A 35 2.33 15.45 0.26
N MET A 36 2.73 15.46 -1.02
CA MET A 36 3.06 16.70 -1.73
C MET A 36 1.84 17.63 -1.81
N LEU A 37 0.65 17.10 -2.17
CA LEU A 37 -0.60 17.86 -2.15
C LEU A 37 -0.92 18.40 -0.75
N LYS A 38 -0.63 17.62 0.31
CA LYS A 38 -0.81 18.06 1.70
C LYS A 38 0.10 19.24 2.03
N MET A 39 1.38 19.18 1.64
CA MET A 39 2.34 20.27 1.86
C MET A 39 1.91 21.56 1.15
N LYS A 40 1.33 21.45 -0.03
CA LYS A 40 0.76 22.58 -0.78
C LYS A 40 -0.60 23.07 -0.25
N LYS A 41 -1.14 22.44 0.81
CA LYS A 41 -2.51 22.67 1.33
C LYS A 41 -3.63 22.40 0.31
N GLU A 42 -3.33 21.65 -0.73
CA GLU A 42 -4.27 21.27 -1.81
C GLU A 42 -4.97 19.93 -1.52
N LEU A 43 -4.54 19.21 -0.47
CA LEU A 43 -5.14 17.93 -0.11
C LEU A 43 -6.47 18.13 0.62
N THR A 44 -7.56 17.98 -0.13
CA THR A 44 -8.94 18.07 0.37
C THR A 44 -9.37 16.86 1.20
N ASN A 45 -8.71 15.69 1.02
CA ASN A 45 -9.10 14.45 1.69
C ASN A 45 -7.93 13.80 2.44
N LEU A 46 -7.84 14.08 3.75
CA LEU A 46 -6.82 13.49 4.63
C LEU A 46 -6.99 11.98 4.85
N ARG A 47 -8.22 11.44 4.77
CA ARG A 47 -8.47 9.99 4.91
C ARG A 47 -7.76 9.18 3.84
N ALA A 48 -7.51 9.77 2.68
CA ALA A 48 -6.77 9.11 1.58
C ALA A 48 -5.36 8.71 2.01
N SER A 49 -4.65 9.60 2.69
CA SER A 49 -3.30 9.32 3.19
C SER A 49 -3.29 8.18 4.20
N SER A 50 -4.24 8.17 5.15
CA SER A 50 -4.34 7.13 6.17
C SER A 50 -4.67 5.76 5.59
N ILE A 51 -5.55 5.68 4.59
CA ILE A 51 -5.92 4.41 3.94
C ILE A 51 -4.72 3.80 3.21
N THR A 52 -3.98 4.60 2.43
CA THR A 52 -2.77 4.14 1.73
C THR A 52 -1.70 3.68 2.73
N ARG A 53 -1.50 4.40 3.83
CA ARG A 53 -0.54 4.02 4.88
C ARG A 53 -0.88 2.66 5.51
N ILE A 54 -2.16 2.42 5.81
CA ILE A 54 -2.62 1.14 6.38
C ILE A 54 -2.42 0.00 5.37
N ALA A 55 -2.71 0.24 4.09
CA ALA A 55 -2.51 -0.76 3.04
C ALA A 55 -1.03 -1.15 2.91
N ILE A 56 -0.11 -0.19 2.90
CA ILE A 56 1.34 -0.44 2.89
C ILE A 56 1.76 -1.29 4.10
N ALA A 57 1.28 -0.95 5.30
CA ALA A 57 1.61 -1.70 6.51
C ALA A 57 1.17 -3.16 6.43
N LYS A 58 -0.06 -3.42 5.97
CA LYS A 58 -0.56 -4.79 5.77
C LYS A 58 0.25 -5.58 4.75
N LEU A 59 0.63 -4.97 3.63
CA LEU A 59 1.46 -5.63 2.62
C LEU A 59 2.86 -5.97 3.16
N LYS A 60 3.45 -5.09 3.98
CA LYS A 60 4.72 -5.40 4.67
C LYS A 60 4.59 -6.60 5.60
N THR A 61 3.49 -6.72 6.34
CA THR A 61 3.21 -7.90 7.17
C THR A 61 3.14 -9.16 6.33
N ILE A 62 2.34 -9.16 5.24
CA ILE A 62 2.22 -10.31 4.34
C ILE A 62 3.57 -10.68 3.72
N ARG A 63 4.38 -9.70 3.33
CA ARG A 63 5.73 -9.91 2.83
C ARG A 63 6.60 -10.66 3.84
N THR A 64 6.56 -10.27 5.11
CA THR A 64 7.31 -10.92 6.18
C THR A 64 6.82 -12.35 6.41
N GLU A 65 5.50 -12.57 6.42
CA GLU A 65 4.92 -13.92 6.50
C GLU A 65 5.42 -14.83 5.36
N LEU A 66 5.42 -14.31 4.12
CA LEU A 66 5.89 -15.07 2.96
C LEU A 66 7.40 -15.33 2.97
N LYS A 67 8.20 -14.45 3.59
CA LYS A 67 9.64 -14.67 3.78
C LYS A 67 9.95 -15.68 4.89
N GLY A 68 9.18 -15.68 5.96
CA GLY A 68 9.35 -16.57 7.11
C GLY A 68 8.72 -17.95 6.95
N ALA A 69 7.87 -18.14 5.94
CA ALA A 69 7.29 -19.44 5.58
C ALA A 69 8.22 -20.32 4.72
N LYS A 70 9.51 -19.96 4.63
CA LYS A 70 10.55 -20.73 3.93
C LYS A 70 11.27 -21.69 4.87
#